data_AF-A0A8B6XZW3-F1
#
_entry.id   AF-A0A8B6XZW3-F1
#
_cell.length_a   1.000
_cell.length_b   1.000
_cell.length_c   1.000
_cell.angle_alpha   90.00
_cell.angle_beta   90.00
_cell.angle_gamma   90.00
#
_symmetry.space_group_name_H-M   'P 1'
#
loop_
_entity.id
_entity.type
_entity.pdbx_description
1 polymer ?
#
loop_
_entity_poly.entity_id
_entity_poly.type
_entity_poly.pdbx_seq_one_letter_code
_entity_poly.pdbx_strand_id
1 'polypeptide(L)'
;MSKTRWSCRSDAVKALTVGYHPIRNTLQNISENENETPKARSEANGFHGKMCKLETGIYAAFWHDILVQSIAKSHILQDLKLDLNTAIAALRSVQCFASEKREHFRDYEEKGKEMLGTDEYVKPRKRYQSKWLTPLDYGGSGEARLTASEKFRLQNFLPVIDQYQTSLNQRLKSYQNT
;
A
#
# COMPACT_ATOMS: atom_id res chain seq x y z
N MET A 1 27.27 0.19 5.17
CA MET A 1 26.61 1.52 5.17
C MET A 1 25.61 1.63 4.02
N SER A 2 24.35 1.22 4.22
CA SER A 2 23.30 1.20 3.16
C SER A 2 22.38 2.43 3.22
N LYS A 3 22.94 3.64 3.26
CA LYS A 3 22.17 4.88 3.41
C LYS A 3 21.27 5.25 2.21
N THR A 4 21.39 4.62 1.04
CA THR A 4 20.99 5.30 -0.20
C THR A 4 19.72 4.82 -0.90
N ARG A 5 19.11 3.68 -0.52
CA ARG A 5 17.94 3.15 -1.27
C ARG A 5 16.71 2.85 -0.43
N TRP A 6 16.90 2.28 0.75
CA TRP A 6 15.77 1.94 1.62
C TRP A 6 15.27 3.16 2.40
N SER A 7 16.19 3.95 2.97
CA SER A 7 15.85 5.23 3.63
C SER A 7 15.09 6.15 2.68
N CYS A 8 15.64 6.40 1.48
CA CYS A 8 15.02 7.29 0.51
C CYS A 8 13.58 6.89 0.13
N ARG A 9 13.27 5.59 0.09
CA ARG A 9 11.90 5.11 -0.19
C ARG A 9 10.94 5.42 0.95
N SER A 10 11.37 5.26 2.19
CA SER A 10 10.56 5.64 3.34
C SER A 10 10.43 7.15 3.49
N ASP A 11 11.50 7.91 3.22
CA ASP A 11 11.45 9.36 3.23
C ASP A 11 10.47 9.88 2.17
N ALA A 12 10.46 9.28 0.99
CA ALA A 12 9.48 9.59 -0.07
C ALA A 12 8.05 9.22 0.33
N VAL A 13 7.82 8.05 0.93
CA VAL A 13 6.48 7.65 1.39
C VAL A 13 6.00 8.54 2.54
N LYS A 14 6.90 8.92 3.44
CA LYS A 14 6.60 9.88 4.52
C LYS A 14 6.27 11.27 3.97
N ALA A 15 7.04 11.75 2.99
CA ALA A 15 6.73 13.02 2.33
C ALA A 15 5.39 12.97 1.60
N LEU A 16 5.06 11.83 0.98
CA LEU A 16 3.79 11.61 0.30
C LEU A 16 2.60 11.60 1.28
N THR A 17 2.73 10.92 2.42
CA THR A 17 1.64 10.86 3.41
C THR A 17 1.42 12.19 4.11
N VAL A 18 2.50 12.88 4.51
CA VAL A 18 2.42 14.21 5.14
C VAL A 18 1.93 15.27 4.14
N GLY A 19 2.43 15.22 2.91
CA GLY A 19 2.10 16.15 1.84
C GLY A 19 0.89 15.76 1.00
N TYR A 20 0.06 14.81 1.43
CA TYR A 20 -0.95 14.20 0.55
C TYR A 20 -1.93 15.23 -0.03
N HIS A 21 -2.50 16.09 0.81
CA HIS A 21 -3.39 17.18 0.39
C HIS A 21 -2.72 18.24 -0.50
N PRO A 22 -1.58 18.86 -0.11
CA PRO A 22 -0.95 19.86 -0.95
C PRO A 22 -0.47 19.27 -2.29
N ILE A 23 0.07 18.05 -2.32
CA ILE A 23 0.47 17.38 -3.57
C ILE A 23 -0.74 17.20 -4.47
N ARG A 24 -1.86 16.69 -3.94
CA ARG A 24 -3.10 16.52 -4.69
C ARG A 24 -3.60 17.84 -5.28
N ASN A 25 -3.61 18.91 -4.47
CA ASN A 25 -4.05 20.24 -4.91
C ASN A 25 -3.14 20.82 -6.00
N THR A 26 -1.81 20.69 -5.85
CA THR A 26 -0.86 21.14 -6.88
C THR A 26 -1.03 20.38 -8.20
N LEU A 27 -1.29 19.08 -8.16
CA LEU A 27 -1.57 18.28 -9.36
C LEU A 27 -2.88 18.72 -10.04
N GLN A 28 -3.90 19.06 -9.26
CA GLN A 28 -5.13 19.63 -9.79
C GLN A 28 -4.86 20.97 -10.49
N ASN A 29 -4.15 21.89 -9.83
CA ASN A 29 -3.80 23.20 -10.39
C ASN A 29 -2.98 23.08 -11.68
N ILE A 30 -2.02 22.15 -11.74
CA ILE A 30 -1.23 21.89 -12.96
C ILE A 30 -2.12 21.34 -14.08
N SER A 31 -3.09 20.49 -13.75
CA SER A 31 -4.00 19.92 -14.75
C SER A 31 -4.94 20.95 -15.37
N GLU A 32 -5.33 21.98 -14.62
CA GLU A 32 -6.25 23.04 -15.02
C GLU A 32 -5.53 24.24 -15.67
N ASN A 33 -4.22 24.39 -15.48
CA ASN A 33 -3.46 25.53 -16.01
C ASN A 33 -3.24 25.43 -17.53
N GLU A 34 -3.90 26.28 -18.31
CA GLU A 34 -3.80 26.31 -19.78
C GLU A 34 -2.41 26.69 -20.32
N ASN A 35 -1.57 27.31 -19.50
CA ASN A 35 -0.20 27.67 -19.87
C ASN A 35 0.78 26.48 -19.85
N GLU A 36 0.38 25.36 -19.24
CA GLU A 36 1.21 24.15 -19.14
C GLU A 36 1.13 23.29 -20.40
N THR A 37 2.18 22.50 -20.63
CA THR A 37 2.20 21.60 -21.80
C THR A 37 1.03 20.60 -21.73
N PRO A 38 0.36 20.28 -22.86
CA PRO A 38 -0.73 19.29 -22.88
C PRO A 38 -0.34 17.94 -22.26
N LYS A 39 0.94 17.55 -22.40
CA LYS A 39 1.50 16.35 -21.78
C LYS A 39 1.52 16.46 -20.24
N ALA A 40 2.07 17.55 -19.70
CA ALA A 40 2.13 17.77 -18.26
C ALA A 40 0.73 17.81 -17.64
N ARG A 41 -0.24 18.47 -18.29
CA ARG A 41 -1.65 18.50 -17.84
C ARG A 41 -2.27 17.11 -17.78
N SER A 42 -2.07 16.31 -18.83
CA SER A 42 -2.59 14.94 -18.90
C SER A 42 -1.96 14.03 -17.83
N GLU A 43 -0.64 14.12 -17.63
CA GLU A 43 0.06 13.37 -16.59
C GLU A 43 -0.39 13.80 -15.19
N ALA A 44 -0.48 15.10 -14.92
CA ALA A 44 -0.95 15.64 -13.65
C ALA A 44 -2.38 15.20 -13.33
N ASN A 45 -3.29 15.25 -14.32
CA ASN A 45 -4.65 14.74 -14.17
C ASN A 45 -4.68 13.23 -13.89
N GLY A 46 -3.82 12.46 -14.57
CA GLY A 46 -3.67 11.03 -14.33
C GLY A 46 -3.19 10.69 -12.91
N PHE A 47 -2.24 11.46 -12.38
CA PHE A 47 -1.75 11.30 -11.00
C PHE A 47 -2.77 11.79 -9.97
N HIS A 48 -3.40 12.94 -10.19
CA HIS A 48 -4.49 13.46 -9.38
C HIS A 48 -5.61 12.42 -9.26
N GLY A 49 -6.06 11.87 -10.39
CA GLY A 49 -7.08 10.83 -10.41
C GLY A 49 -6.69 9.53 -9.70
N LYS A 50 -5.39 9.19 -9.61
CA LYS A 50 -4.91 8.07 -8.78
C LYS A 50 -4.93 8.42 -7.29
N MET A 51 -4.50 9.62 -6.91
CA MET A 51 -4.53 10.08 -5.51
C MET A 51 -5.95 10.27 -4.97
N CYS A 52 -6.92 10.55 -5.85
CA CYS A 52 -8.34 10.60 -5.51
C CYS A 52 -8.99 9.22 -5.33
N LYS A 53 -8.23 8.13 -5.43
CA LYS A 53 -8.74 6.77 -5.12
C LYS A 53 -8.52 6.47 -3.65
N LEU A 54 -9.57 6.02 -2.98
CA LEU A 54 -9.52 5.62 -1.58
C LEU A 54 -8.49 4.50 -1.35
N GLU A 55 -8.35 3.57 -2.30
CA GLU A 55 -7.33 2.52 -2.28
C GLU A 55 -5.90 3.08 -2.17
N THR A 56 -5.64 4.24 -2.80
CA THR A 56 -4.30 4.87 -2.78
C THR A 56 -4.02 5.52 -1.43
N GLY A 57 -5.03 6.11 -0.78
CA GLY A 57 -4.92 6.63 0.58
C GLY A 57 -4.68 5.51 1.60
N ILE A 58 -5.46 4.42 1.52
CA ILE A 58 -5.27 3.22 2.36
C ILE A 58 -3.85 2.68 2.22
N TYR A 59 -3.38 2.48 0.98
CA TYR A 59 -2.03 1.96 0.75
C TYR A 59 -0.94 2.93 1.18
N ALA A 60 -1.12 4.24 1.02
CA ALA A 60 -0.14 5.23 1.46
C ALA A 60 0.05 5.16 2.98
N ALA A 61 -1.04 5.13 3.75
CA ALA A 61 -1.01 5.01 5.20
C ALA A 61 -0.41 3.65 5.65
N PHE A 62 -0.83 2.56 5.01
CA PHE A 62 -0.32 1.22 5.30
C PHE A 62 1.19 1.09 5.04
N TRP A 63 1.65 1.53 3.87
CA TRP A 63 3.07 1.43 3.52
C TRP A 63 3.94 2.36 4.34
N HIS A 64 3.44 3.53 4.72
CA HIS A 64 4.13 4.42 5.64
C HIS A 64 4.44 3.72 6.97
N ASP A 65 3.44 3.09 7.59
CA ASP A 65 3.62 2.39 8.86
C ASP A 65 4.61 1.22 8.74
N ILE A 66 4.48 0.38 7.70
CA ILE A 66 5.38 -0.76 7.50
C ILE A 66 6.82 -0.32 7.24
N LEU A 67 7.03 0.71 6.42
CA LEU A 67 8.37 1.17 6.05
C LEU A 67 9.10 1.80 7.23
N VAL A 68 8.39 2.62 8.02
CA VAL A 68 8.97 3.24 9.24
C VAL A 68 9.46 2.15 10.19
N GLN A 69 8.64 1.13 10.45
CA GLN A 69 9.05 0.03 11.33
C GLN A 69 10.18 -0.81 10.75
N SER A 70 10.10 -1.15 9.46
CA SER A 70 11.13 -1.94 8.78
C SER A 70 12.49 -1.25 8.83
N ILE A 71 12.52 0.08 8.65
CA ILE A 71 13.76 0.86 8.69
C ILE A 71 14.28 1.00 10.09
N ALA A 72 13.42 1.29 11.09
CA ALA A 72 13.85 1.34 12.48
C ALA A 72 14.55 0.04 12.90
N LYS A 73 14.00 -1.10 12.49
CA LYS A 73 14.54 -2.42 12.79
C LYS A 73 15.75 -2.75 11.93
N SER A 74 15.80 -2.31 10.68
CA SER A 74 17.00 -2.39 9.85
C SER A 74 18.16 -1.57 10.43
N HIS A 75 17.90 -0.42 11.04
CA HIS A 75 18.92 0.36 11.73
C HIS A 75 19.44 -0.38 12.96
N ILE A 76 18.54 -0.98 13.75
CA ILE A 76 18.93 -1.85 14.85
C ILE A 76 19.84 -2.96 14.33
N LEU A 77 19.41 -3.71 13.30
CA LEU A 77 20.15 -4.81 12.66
C LEU A 77 21.51 -4.43 12.07
N GLN A 78 21.72 -3.15 11.75
CA GLN A 78 22.98 -2.65 11.19
C GLN A 78 23.93 -2.08 12.24
N ASP A 79 23.52 -2.04 13.52
CA ASP A 79 24.38 -1.57 14.60
C ASP A 79 25.49 -2.59 14.88
N LEU A 80 26.72 -2.10 15.02
CA LEU A 80 27.94 -2.91 15.13
C LEU A 80 28.04 -3.66 16.47
N LYS A 81 27.22 -3.29 17.47
CA LYS A 81 27.20 -3.86 18.82
C LYS A 81 26.10 -4.91 19.04
N LEU A 82 25.51 -5.44 17.96
CA LEU A 82 24.32 -6.25 18.09
C LEU A 82 24.58 -7.66 18.65
N ASP A 83 23.81 -8.00 19.67
CA ASP A 83 23.62 -9.37 20.14
C ASP A 83 22.60 -10.11 19.25
N LEU A 84 22.86 -11.38 18.94
CA LEU A 84 22.00 -12.22 18.09
C LEU A 84 20.57 -12.31 18.66
N ASN A 85 20.44 -12.36 20.00
CA ASN A 85 19.12 -12.39 20.64
C ASN A 85 18.35 -11.08 20.40
N THR A 86 19.04 -9.96 20.33
CA THR A 86 18.45 -8.64 20.04
C THR A 86 17.98 -8.57 18.57
N ALA A 87 18.73 -9.15 17.65
CA ALA A 87 18.33 -9.27 16.24
C ALA A 87 17.08 -10.15 16.06
N ILE A 88 17.02 -11.30 16.75
CA ILE A 88 15.86 -12.19 16.75
C ILE A 88 14.64 -11.49 17.38
N ALA A 89 14.81 -10.78 18.49
CA ALA A 89 13.75 -10.01 19.13
C ALA A 89 13.22 -8.89 18.21
N ALA A 90 14.12 -8.19 17.50
CA ALA A 90 13.73 -7.17 16.52
C ALA A 90 12.89 -7.77 15.38
N LEU A 91 13.30 -8.92 14.81
CA LEU A 91 12.53 -9.61 13.77
C LEU A 91 11.16 -10.10 14.26
N ARG A 92 11.11 -10.71 15.46
CA ARG A 92 9.82 -11.11 16.08
C ARG A 92 8.90 -9.91 16.31
N SER A 93 9.44 -8.77 16.74
CA SER A 93 8.63 -7.56 16.92
C SER A 93 8.00 -7.06 15.61
N VAL A 94 8.71 -7.18 14.47
CA VAL A 94 8.14 -6.85 13.15
C VAL A 94 7.07 -7.85 12.74
N GLN A 95 7.25 -9.14 13.07
CA GLN A 95 6.24 -10.17 12.80
C GLN A 95 4.97 -9.93 13.61
N CYS A 96 5.08 -9.67 14.91
CA CYS A 96 3.95 -9.30 15.77
C CYS A 96 3.25 -8.06 15.21
N PHE A 97 4.00 -7.02 14.86
CA PHE A 97 3.43 -5.82 14.25
C PHE A 97 2.70 -6.11 12.94
N ALA A 98 3.28 -6.91 12.04
CA ALA A 98 2.63 -7.27 10.78
C ALA A 98 1.33 -8.05 11.00
N SER A 99 1.30 -8.95 11.99
CA SER A 99 0.10 -9.68 12.40
C SER A 99 -0.96 -8.75 12.99
N GLU A 100 -0.59 -7.82 13.87
CA GLU A 100 -1.51 -6.80 14.39
C GLU A 100 -2.10 -5.96 13.25
N LYS A 101 -1.27 -5.50 12.30
CA LYS A 101 -1.75 -4.70 11.16
C LYS A 101 -2.65 -5.46 10.20
N ARG A 102 -2.57 -6.80 10.16
CA ARG A 102 -3.50 -7.65 9.41
C ARG A 102 -4.92 -7.56 9.95
N GLU A 103 -5.07 -7.44 11.26
CA GLU A 103 -6.37 -7.38 11.94
C GLU A 103 -6.98 -5.97 11.93
N HIS A 104 -6.14 -4.94 11.91
CA HIS A 104 -6.55 -3.53 11.99
C HIS A 104 -6.76 -2.87 10.60
N PHE A 105 -7.27 -3.62 9.61
CA PHE A 105 -7.57 -3.08 8.28
C PHE A 105 -8.55 -1.89 8.33
N ARG A 106 -9.51 -1.92 9.28
CA ARG A 106 -10.54 -0.89 9.45
C ARG A 106 -9.95 0.48 9.77
N ASP A 107 -8.87 0.53 10.54
CA ASP A 107 -8.18 1.78 10.91
C ASP A 107 -7.52 2.43 9.68
N TYR A 108 -7.01 1.61 8.76
CA TYR A 108 -6.44 2.10 7.51
C TYR A 108 -7.50 2.58 6.54
N GLU A 109 -8.67 1.92 6.52
CA GLU A 109 -9.83 2.38 5.77
C GLU A 109 -10.32 3.73 6.29
N GLU A 110 -10.40 3.92 7.60
CA GLU A 110 -10.79 5.20 8.21
C GLU A 110 -9.78 6.32 7.90
N LYS A 111 -8.47 6.06 8.05
CA LYS A 111 -7.42 7.01 7.65
C LYS A 111 -7.47 7.36 6.17
N GLY A 112 -7.74 6.37 5.31
CA GLY A 112 -7.92 6.59 3.88
C GLY A 112 -9.10 7.51 3.58
N LYS A 113 -10.22 7.34 4.30
CA LYS A 113 -11.40 8.21 4.20
C LYS A 113 -11.10 9.62 4.68
N GLU A 114 -10.40 9.78 5.80
CA GLU A 114 -10.00 11.08 6.35
C GLU A 114 -9.11 11.85 5.35
N MET A 115 -8.14 11.17 4.74
CA MET A 115 -7.21 11.77 3.77
C MET A 115 -7.87 12.18 2.43
N LEU A 116 -8.99 11.55 2.05
CA LEU A 116 -9.67 11.84 0.78
C LEU A 116 -10.92 12.70 0.91
N GLY A 117 -11.63 12.59 2.04
CA GLY A 117 -12.99 13.12 2.20
C GLY A 117 -14.02 12.42 1.31
N THR A 118 -13.79 11.16 0.89
CA THR A 118 -14.69 10.42 -0.01
C THR A 118 -14.73 8.94 0.38
N ASP A 119 -15.92 8.33 0.31
CA ASP A 119 -16.20 6.95 0.77
C ASP A 119 -16.22 5.92 -0.39
N GLU A 120 -16.03 6.36 -1.63
CA GLU A 120 -16.25 5.52 -2.80
C GLU A 120 -14.97 4.80 -3.26
N TYR A 121 -15.01 3.47 -3.16
CA TYR A 121 -14.03 2.58 -3.80
C TYR A 121 -14.15 2.63 -5.32
N VAL A 122 -13.03 2.46 -6.04
CA VAL A 122 -13.05 2.49 -7.50
C VAL A 122 -13.73 1.24 -8.01
N LYS A 123 -14.91 1.41 -8.61
CA LYS A 123 -15.57 0.32 -9.33
C LYS A 123 -14.64 -0.15 -10.45
N PRO A 124 -14.33 -1.45 -10.56
CA PRO A 124 -13.47 -1.94 -11.64
C PRO A 124 -14.11 -1.54 -12.97
N ARG A 125 -13.32 -0.88 -13.82
CA ARG A 125 -13.77 -0.45 -15.14
C ARG A 125 -14.12 -1.71 -15.93
N LYS A 126 -15.41 -2.01 -16.10
CA LYS A 126 -15.86 -3.09 -16.98
C LYS A 126 -15.45 -2.69 -18.39
N ARG A 127 -14.30 -3.16 -18.85
CA ARG A 127 -13.95 -3.08 -20.27
C ARG A 127 -14.99 -3.94 -20.96
N TYR A 128 -15.90 -3.31 -21.71
CA TYR A 128 -16.84 -4.04 -22.55
C TYR A 128 -15.98 -4.77 -23.58
N GLN A 129 -15.71 -6.06 -23.33
CA GLN A 129 -15.16 -6.92 -24.35
C GLN A 129 -16.23 -6.97 -25.44
N SER A 130 -15.87 -6.62 -26.68
CA SER A 130 -16.75 -6.84 -27.82
C SER A 130 -17.12 -8.33 -27.83
N LYS A 131 -18.40 -8.62 -27.56
CA LYS A 131 -18.91 -9.98 -27.42
C LYS A 131 -18.83 -10.66 -28.77
N TRP A 132 -17.83 -11.51 -28.97
CA TRP A 132 -17.98 -12.65 -29.86
C TRP A 132 -18.86 -13.66 -29.12
N LEU A 133 -19.99 -14.01 -29.72
CA LEU A 133 -20.98 -14.94 -29.15
C LEU A 133 -20.32 -16.31 -28.86
N THR A 134 -20.40 -16.77 -27.62
CA THR A 134 -20.28 -18.19 -27.27
C THR A 134 -21.41 -18.63 -26.35
N PRO A 135 -21.86 -19.90 -26.48
CA PRO A 135 -23.21 -20.31 -26.10
C PRO A 135 -23.30 -20.89 -24.69
N LEU A 136 -24.51 -20.76 -24.14
CA LEU A 136 -25.11 -21.53 -23.06
C LEU A 136 -24.53 -21.32 -21.65
N ASP A 137 -25.35 -20.55 -20.92
CA ASP A 137 -25.47 -20.38 -19.48
C ASP A 137 -25.28 -21.70 -18.71
N TYR A 138 -24.08 -21.92 -18.19
CA TYR A 138 -23.82 -22.91 -17.15
C TYR A 138 -23.44 -22.17 -15.88
N GLY A 139 -24.40 -22.11 -14.96
CA GLY A 139 -24.19 -22.08 -13.52
C GLY A 139 -23.26 -20.98 -13.01
N GLY A 140 -23.72 -19.74 -13.01
CA GLY A 140 -23.14 -18.69 -12.17
C GLY A 140 -23.27 -19.08 -10.69
N SER A 141 -22.25 -19.77 -10.18
CA SER A 141 -22.04 -19.94 -8.74
C SER A 141 -22.25 -18.61 -8.06
N GLY A 142 -23.15 -18.58 -7.07
CA GLY A 142 -23.43 -17.39 -6.27
C GLY A 142 -22.17 -16.96 -5.52
N GLU A 143 -21.32 -16.18 -6.17
CA GLU A 143 -20.29 -15.41 -5.49
C GLU A 143 -21.02 -14.50 -4.50
N ALA A 144 -20.85 -14.80 -3.20
CA ALA A 144 -21.35 -13.97 -2.13
C ALA A 144 -21.06 -12.50 -2.46
N ARG A 145 -22.08 -11.65 -2.35
CA ARG A 145 -21.98 -10.20 -2.58
C ARG A 145 -21.06 -9.59 -1.50
N LEU A 146 -19.76 -9.80 -1.62
CA LEU A 146 -18.75 -9.18 -0.76
C LEU A 146 -18.75 -7.67 -1.02
N THR A 147 -18.65 -6.90 0.06
CA THR A 147 -18.57 -5.43 -0.03
C THR A 147 -17.29 -5.04 -0.78
N ALA A 148 -17.28 -3.90 -1.49
CA ALA A 148 -16.08 -3.45 -2.22
C ALA A 148 -14.83 -3.38 -1.31
N SER A 149 -15.02 -2.97 -0.04
CA SER A 149 -14.02 -2.99 1.03
C SER A 149 -13.52 -4.41 1.34
N GLU A 150 -14.41 -5.38 1.51
CA GLU A 150 -14.03 -6.78 1.79
C GLU A 150 -13.32 -7.43 0.60
N LYS A 151 -13.77 -7.13 -0.62
CA LYS A 151 -13.10 -7.58 -1.83
C LYS A 151 -11.68 -7.02 -1.91
N PHE A 152 -11.50 -5.74 -1.64
CA PHE A 152 -10.18 -5.12 -1.61
C PHE A 152 -9.29 -5.70 -0.49
N ARG A 153 -9.86 -5.91 0.69
CA ARG A 153 -9.18 -6.53 1.83
C ARG A 153 -8.67 -7.92 1.48
N LEU A 154 -9.54 -8.78 0.95
CA LEU A 154 -9.21 -10.18 0.65
C LEU A 154 -8.28 -10.31 -0.56
N GLN A 155 -8.48 -9.53 -1.62
CA GLN A 155 -7.72 -9.70 -2.87
C GLN A 155 -6.41 -8.93 -2.90
N ASN A 156 -6.28 -7.82 -2.17
CA ASN A 156 -5.11 -6.94 -2.28
C ASN A 156 -4.38 -6.76 -0.95
N PHE A 157 -5.09 -6.53 0.16
CA PHE A 157 -4.44 -6.24 1.44
C PHE A 157 -3.83 -7.49 2.10
N LEU A 158 -4.62 -8.55 2.26
CA LEU A 158 -4.15 -9.78 2.90
C LEU A 158 -2.98 -10.43 2.17
N PRO A 159 -3.00 -10.60 0.82
CA PRO A 159 -1.88 -11.23 0.12
C PRO A 159 -0.57 -10.46 0.27
N VAL A 160 -0.63 -9.12 0.34
CA VAL A 160 0.56 -8.27 0.53
C VAL A 160 1.16 -8.47 1.92
N ILE A 161 0.34 -8.52 2.97
CA ILE A 161 0.81 -8.79 4.33
C ILE A 161 1.33 -10.21 4.45
N ASP A 162 0.60 -11.20 3.94
CA ASP A 162 0.99 -12.61 4.04
C ASP A 162 2.32 -12.86 3.30
N GLN A 163 2.53 -12.20 2.14
CA GLN A 163 3.81 -12.23 1.44
C GLN A 163 4.94 -11.56 2.24
N TYR A 164 4.66 -10.41 2.87
CA TYR A 164 5.63 -9.73 3.73
C TYR A 164 6.02 -10.60 4.92
N GLN A 165 5.05 -11.20 5.61
CA GLN A 165 5.29 -12.14 6.72
C GLN A 165 6.09 -13.37 6.28
N THR A 166 5.77 -13.94 5.12
CA THR A 166 6.50 -15.09 4.57
C THR A 166 7.97 -14.74 4.32
N SER A 167 8.24 -13.56 3.75
CA SER A 167 9.61 -13.09 3.52
C SER A 167 10.40 -12.87 4.82
N LEU A 168 9.73 -12.39 5.88
CA LEU A 168 10.34 -12.24 7.21
C LEU A 168 10.62 -13.59 7.86
N ASN A 169 9.69 -14.54 7.76
CA ASN A 169 9.85 -15.90 8.27
C ASN A 169 11.04 -16.62 7.60
N GLN A 170 11.18 -16.47 6.29
CA GLN A 170 12.34 -17.01 5.56
C GLN A 170 13.66 -16.47 6.11
N ARG A 171 13.74 -15.15 6.33
CA ARG A 171 14.93 -14.52 6.91
C ARG A 171 15.19 -15.00 8.34
N LEU A 172 14.15 -15.10 9.18
CA LEU A 172 14.30 -15.56 10.55
C LEU A 172 14.82 -17.00 10.62
N LYS A 173 14.32 -17.90 9.76
CA LYS A 173 14.84 -19.28 9.64
C LYS A 173 16.32 -19.32 9.28
N SER A 174 16.79 -18.42 8.41
CA SER A 174 18.21 -18.33 8.05
C SER A 174 19.11 -17.99 9.24
N TYR A 175 18.63 -17.19 10.20
CA TYR A 175 19.38 -16.82 11.41
C TYR A 175 19.29 -17.86 12.54
N GLN A 176 18.32 -18.77 12.49
CA GLN A 176 18.18 -19.86 13.47
C GLN A 176 18.96 -21.12 13.10
N ASN A 177 19.31 -21.27 11.82
CA ASN A 177 20.03 -22.44 11.28
C ASN A 177 21.55 -22.23 11.20
N THR A 178 22.08 -21.19 11.84
CA THR A 178 23.52 -20.88 12.00
C THR A 178 23.87 -20.89 13.48
#